data_AF-A0A059XC10-F1
#
_entry.id   AF-A0A059XC10-F1
#
_cell.length_a   1.000
_cell.length_b   1.000
_cell.length_c   1.000
_cell.angle_alpha   90.00
_cell.angle_beta   90.00
_cell.angle_gamma   90.00
#
_symmetry.space_group_name_H-M   'P 1'
#
loop_
_entity.id
_entity.type
_entity.pdbx_description
1 polymer ?
#
loop_
_entity_poly.entity_id
_entity_poly.type
_entity_poly.pdbx_seq_one_letter_code
_entity_poly.pdbx_strand_id
1 'polypeptide(L)'
;MQGKGVIKFFAILLAVVCLYQLSFTWVAHKVENDAKVYSKGNPEREKAYLDSVSTLPVYPVLNHTYQYCLDRELALGLDLKGGMNVTMQISLRELVQSLSNNNTDPAFTQALSNAQARSVTEQKDYITLFVDEYEKLAPNNKLAAIFANSNNQDKLKYNSSNSDVENYLK
;
A
#
# COMPACT_ATOMS: atom_id res chain seq x y z
N MET A 1 -2.80 -51.57 19.73
CA MET A 1 -3.61 -50.93 18.65
C MET A 1 -4.62 -49.87 19.17
N GLN A 2 -4.64 -49.54 20.48
CA GLN A 2 -5.67 -48.67 21.11
C GLN A 2 -5.53 -47.15 20.85
N GLY A 3 -4.37 -46.65 20.44
CA GLY A 3 -4.19 -45.21 20.14
C GLY A 3 -4.76 -44.75 18.79
N LYS A 4 -5.07 -45.67 17.88
CA LYS A 4 -5.48 -45.34 16.50
C LYS A 4 -6.87 -44.67 16.43
N GLY A 5 -7.77 -44.95 17.38
CA GLY A 5 -9.11 -44.36 17.44
C GLY A 5 -9.09 -42.88 17.85
N VAL A 6 -8.30 -42.55 18.88
CA VAL A 6 -8.14 -41.18 19.38
C VAL A 6 -7.47 -40.29 18.33
N ILE A 7 -6.44 -40.79 17.65
CA ILE A 7 -5.75 -40.05 16.58
C ILE A 7 -6.70 -39.75 15.41
N LYS A 8 -7.54 -40.71 15.00
CA LYS A 8 -8.55 -40.49 13.95
C LYS A 8 -9.62 -39.48 14.38
N PHE A 9 -10.06 -39.51 15.63
CA PHE A 9 -11.01 -38.53 16.16
C PHE A 9 -10.43 -37.11 16.13
N PHE A 10 -9.21 -36.92 16.64
CA PHE A 10 -8.53 -35.61 16.58
C PHE A 10 -8.28 -35.14 15.15
N ALA A 11 -7.92 -36.03 14.22
CA ALA A 11 -7.73 -35.68 12.82
C ALA A 11 -9.04 -35.20 12.15
N ILE A 12 -10.16 -35.87 12.43
CA ILE A 12 -11.48 -35.46 11.91
C ILE A 12 -11.89 -34.12 12.51
N LEU A 13 -11.71 -33.92 13.81
CA LEU A 13 -12.03 -32.67 14.48
C LEU A 13 -11.19 -31.51 13.90
N LEU A 14 -9.89 -31.72 13.72
CA LEU A 14 -9.00 -30.75 13.08
C LEU A 14 -9.45 -30.44 11.65
N ALA A 15 -9.80 -31.46 10.86
CA ALA A 15 -10.27 -31.28 9.49
C ALA A 15 -11.55 -30.42 9.44
N VAL A 16 -12.49 -30.63 10.36
CA VAL A 16 -13.71 -29.82 10.46
C VAL A 16 -13.39 -28.36 10.81
N VAL A 17 -12.47 -28.12 11.75
CA VAL A 17 -12.03 -26.77 12.11
C VAL A 17 -11.35 -26.08 10.93
N CYS A 18 -10.50 -26.79 10.19
CA CYS A 18 -9.86 -26.27 8.98
C CYS A 18 -10.88 -25.94 7.88
N LEU A 19 -11.89 -26.79 7.66
CA LEU A 19 -12.97 -26.52 6.71
C LEU A 19 -13.78 -25.29 7.12
N TYR A 20 -14.03 -25.10 8.42
CA TYR A 20 -14.71 -23.92 8.93
C TYR A 20 -13.89 -22.65 8.68
N GLN A 21 -12.57 -22.66 8.94
CA GLN A 21 -11.70 -21.53 8.64
C GLN A 21 -11.64 -21.22 7.13
N LEU A 22 -11.50 -22.24 6.28
CA LEU A 22 -11.49 -22.08 4.82
C LEU A 22 -12.82 -21.56 4.27
N SER A 23 -13.94 -21.87 4.91
CA SER A 23 -15.25 -21.41 4.47
C SER A 23 -15.38 -19.88 4.49
N PHE A 24 -14.73 -19.20 5.44
CA PHE A 24 -14.70 -17.73 5.49
C PHE A 24 -13.95 -17.14 4.29
N THR A 25 -12.78 -17.70 3.96
CA THR A 25 -12.01 -17.31 2.78
C THR A 25 -12.80 -17.51 1.49
N TRP A 26 -13.55 -18.61 1.37
CA TRP A 26 -14.37 -18.86 0.19
C TRP A 26 -15.51 -17.84 0.03
N VAL A 27 -16.20 -17.48 1.13
CA VAL A 27 -17.25 -16.47 1.11
C VAL A 27 -16.69 -15.08 0.83
N ALA A 28 -15.55 -14.72 1.43
CA ALA A 28 -14.91 -13.44 1.20
C ALA A 28 -14.51 -13.26 -0.27
N HIS A 29 -13.85 -14.27 -0.87
CA HIS A 29 -13.49 -14.24 -2.29
C HIS A 29 -14.68 -14.18 -3.22
N LYS A 30 -15.81 -14.80 -2.86
CA LYS A 30 -17.03 -14.72 -3.68
C LYS A 30 -17.51 -13.27 -3.79
N VAL A 31 -17.56 -12.54 -2.66
CA VAL A 31 -17.97 -11.13 -2.62
C VAL A 31 -16.98 -10.24 -3.36
N GLU A 32 -15.67 -10.46 -3.19
CA GLU A 32 -14.64 -9.74 -3.94
C GLU A 32 -14.78 -9.97 -5.45
N ASN A 33 -15.08 -11.18 -5.88
CA ASN A 33 -15.27 -11.49 -7.30
C ASN A 33 -16.53 -10.81 -7.86
N ASP A 34 -17.63 -10.80 -7.10
CA ASP A 34 -18.84 -10.07 -7.45
C ASP A 34 -18.57 -8.55 -7.57
N ALA A 35 -17.74 -7.99 -6.68
CA ALA A 35 -17.30 -6.60 -6.74
C ALA A 35 -16.48 -6.30 -8.00
N LYS A 36 -15.55 -7.19 -8.39
CA LYS A 36 -14.76 -7.06 -9.63
C LYS A 36 -15.62 -7.13 -10.89
N VAL A 37 -16.61 -8.02 -10.91
CA VAL A 37 -17.58 -8.12 -12.01
C VAL A 37 -18.43 -6.85 -12.10
N TYR A 38 -18.86 -6.31 -10.96
CA TYR A 38 -19.62 -5.06 -10.90
C TYR A 38 -18.79 -3.84 -11.34
N SER A 39 -17.52 -3.79 -10.94
CA SER A 39 -16.64 -2.65 -11.18
C SER A 39 -16.18 -2.53 -12.63
N LYS A 40 -16.17 -3.63 -13.40
CA LYS A 40 -15.67 -3.69 -14.79
C LYS A 40 -14.29 -3.04 -14.96
N GLY A 41 -13.43 -3.15 -13.94
CA GLY A 41 -12.08 -2.57 -13.93
C GLY A 41 -12.00 -1.12 -13.46
N ASN A 42 -13.08 -0.52 -12.93
CA ASN A 42 -13.05 0.80 -12.31
C ASN A 42 -12.85 0.68 -10.78
N PRO A 43 -11.69 1.11 -10.23
CA PRO A 43 -11.36 0.88 -8.82
C PRO A 43 -12.25 1.66 -7.84
N GLU A 44 -12.80 2.81 -8.24
CA GLU A 44 -13.69 3.59 -7.36
C GLU A 44 -15.03 2.90 -7.16
N ARG A 45 -15.56 2.27 -8.23
CA ARG A 45 -16.82 1.51 -8.17
C ARG A 45 -16.67 0.21 -7.40
N GLU A 46 -15.51 -0.43 -7.48
CA GLU A 46 -15.19 -1.63 -6.69
C GLU A 46 -15.20 -1.31 -5.20
N LYS A 47 -14.51 -0.24 -4.81
CA LYS A 47 -14.46 0.20 -3.42
C LYS A 47 -15.84 0.58 -2.87
N ALA A 48 -16.62 1.34 -3.65
CA ALA A 48 -17.98 1.71 -3.25
C ALA A 48 -18.90 0.49 -3.06
N TYR A 49 -18.77 -0.52 -3.92
CA TYR A 49 -19.52 -1.77 -3.81
C TYR A 49 -19.11 -2.55 -2.55
N LEU A 50 -17.81 -2.75 -2.33
CA LEU A 50 -17.29 -3.45 -1.15
C LEU A 50 -17.68 -2.75 0.15
N ASP A 51 -17.64 -1.42 0.18
CA ASP A 51 -18.06 -0.61 1.33
C ASP A 51 -19.55 -0.81 1.64
N SER A 52 -20.40 -0.83 0.60
CA SER A 52 -21.84 -1.09 0.76
C SER A 52 -22.17 -2.51 1.24
N VAL A 53 -21.34 -3.50 0.88
CA VAL A 53 -21.55 -4.91 1.22
C VAL A 53 -20.91 -5.29 2.56
N SER A 54 -19.95 -4.49 3.06
CA SER A 54 -19.24 -4.70 4.34
C SER A 54 -20.14 -5.00 5.54
N THR A 55 -21.29 -4.31 5.61
CA THR A 55 -22.24 -4.40 6.73
C THR A 55 -23.32 -5.45 6.53
N LEU A 56 -23.43 -6.03 5.34
CA LEU A 56 -24.47 -7.01 5.03
C LEU A 56 -24.07 -8.41 5.54
N PRO A 57 -25.03 -9.22 6.01
CA PRO A 57 -24.79 -10.63 6.31
C PRO A 57 -24.63 -11.41 5.01
N VAL A 58 -23.45 -11.97 4.77
CA VAL A 58 -23.13 -12.68 3.52
C VAL A 58 -22.82 -14.16 3.73
N TYR A 59 -22.58 -14.58 4.98
CA TYR A 59 -22.25 -15.96 5.26
C TYR A 59 -23.52 -16.85 5.26
N PRO A 60 -23.54 -17.98 4.52
CA PRO A 60 -24.76 -18.73 4.23
C PRO A 60 -25.30 -19.57 5.41
N VAL A 61 -24.46 -19.89 6.40
CA VAL A 61 -24.82 -20.80 7.51
C VAL A 61 -25.04 -20.06 8.84
N LEU A 62 -24.38 -18.93 9.01
CA LEU A 62 -24.42 -18.06 10.19
C LEU A 62 -24.56 -16.64 9.65
N ASN A 63 -25.42 -15.80 10.21
CA ASN A 63 -25.64 -14.42 9.72
C ASN A 63 -24.45 -13.48 10.03
N HIS A 64 -23.23 -13.91 9.72
CA HIS A 64 -22.01 -13.13 9.83
C HIS A 64 -21.91 -12.12 8.69
N THR A 65 -21.45 -10.92 9.04
CA THR A 65 -21.24 -9.82 8.10
C THR A 65 -20.03 -10.09 7.20
N TYR A 66 -19.98 -9.45 6.04
CA TYR A 66 -18.81 -9.53 5.17
C TYR A 66 -17.52 -9.10 5.91
N GLN A 67 -17.61 -8.05 6.74
CA GLN A 67 -16.49 -7.61 7.58
C GLN A 67 -16.00 -8.73 8.52
N TYR A 68 -16.93 -9.45 9.16
CA TYR A 68 -16.57 -10.57 10.05
C TYR A 68 -15.89 -11.73 9.30
N CYS A 69 -16.32 -12.00 8.07
CA CYS A 69 -15.68 -13.00 7.22
C CYS A 69 -14.28 -12.57 6.77
N LEU A 70 -14.08 -11.28 6.47
CA LEU A 70 -12.78 -10.69 6.12
C LEU A 70 -11.80 -10.77 7.28
N ASP A 71 -12.23 -10.42 8.50
CA ASP A 71 -11.37 -10.44 9.69
C ASP A 71 -10.90 -11.86 10.05
N ARG A 72 -11.65 -12.89 9.64
CA ARG A 72 -11.36 -14.31 9.87
C ARG A 72 -10.85 -15.04 8.64
N GLU A 73 -10.74 -14.33 7.53
CA GLU A 73 -10.11 -14.86 6.34
C GLU A 73 -8.69 -15.29 6.69
N LEU A 74 -8.25 -16.42 6.15
CA LEU A 74 -6.84 -16.77 6.21
C LEU A 74 -6.03 -15.59 5.65
N ALA A 75 -5.03 -15.14 6.41
CA ALA A 75 -4.08 -14.14 5.95
C ALA A 75 -3.31 -14.71 4.76
N LEU A 76 -3.88 -14.56 3.57
CA LEU A 76 -3.19 -14.71 2.31
C LEU A 76 -2.04 -13.72 2.39
N GLY A 77 -0.82 -14.25 2.40
CA GLY A 77 0.38 -13.44 2.51
C GLY A 77 0.37 -12.29 1.51
N LEU A 78 1.19 -11.28 1.78
CA LEU A 78 1.30 -10.03 1.03
C LEU A 78 1.41 -10.20 -0.50
N ASP A 79 1.82 -11.38 -0.95
CA ASP A 79 1.94 -11.80 -2.35
C ASP A 79 0.59 -12.04 -3.06
N LEU A 80 -0.46 -12.51 -2.37
CA LEU A 80 -1.73 -12.90 -3.01
C LEU A 80 -2.87 -11.89 -2.81
N LYS A 81 -2.77 -10.96 -1.85
CA LYS A 81 -3.74 -9.87 -1.65
C LYS A 81 -3.48 -8.63 -2.51
N GLY A 82 -2.50 -8.65 -3.42
CA GLY A 82 -2.26 -7.54 -4.36
C GLY A 82 -2.18 -6.17 -3.69
N GLY A 83 -1.65 -6.14 -2.46
CA GLY A 83 -1.85 -5.07 -1.48
C GLY A 83 -0.59 -4.26 -1.12
N MET A 84 0.52 -4.45 -1.83
CA MET A 84 1.59 -3.44 -1.92
C MET A 84 1.41 -2.74 -3.27
N ASN A 85 1.22 -1.43 -3.38
CA ASN A 85 1.98 -0.38 -2.72
C ASN A 85 1.29 1.00 -2.91
N VAL A 86 0.22 1.32 -2.17
CA VAL A 86 -0.45 2.64 -2.34
C VAL A 86 -0.44 3.51 -1.08
N THR A 87 -0.10 2.96 0.09
CA THR A 87 0.05 3.77 1.32
C THR A 87 1.49 4.19 1.64
N MET A 88 2.51 3.44 1.18
CA MET A 88 3.92 3.81 1.42
C MET A 88 4.44 4.93 0.50
N GLN A 89 3.86 5.09 -0.70
CA GLN A 89 4.31 6.15 -1.62
C GLN A 89 3.76 7.53 -1.23
N ILE A 90 2.58 7.58 -0.60
CA ILE A 90 2.00 8.85 -0.12
C ILE A 90 2.81 9.40 1.06
N SER A 91 3.32 8.54 1.96
CA SER A 91 4.11 8.99 3.11
C SER A 91 5.46 9.61 2.70
N LEU A 92 6.09 9.11 1.63
CA LEU A 92 7.37 9.67 1.16
C LEU A 92 7.20 11.05 0.52
N ARG A 93 6.13 11.28 -0.27
CA ARG A 93 5.84 12.60 -0.85
C ARG A 93 5.69 13.67 0.25
N GLU A 94 4.86 13.38 1.24
CA GLU A 94 4.60 14.28 2.37
C GLU A 94 5.86 14.51 3.21
N LEU A 95 6.68 13.47 3.40
CA LEU A 95 7.97 13.59 4.10
C LEU A 95 8.92 14.52 3.35
N VAL A 96 9.08 14.35 2.04
CA VAL A 96 9.95 15.22 1.21
C VAL A 96 9.42 16.67 1.21
N GLN A 97 8.10 16.86 1.18
CA GLN A 97 7.47 18.18 1.27
C GLN A 97 7.64 18.83 2.66
N SER A 98 7.56 18.06 3.73
CA SER A 98 7.81 18.57 5.08
C SER A 98 9.27 18.95 5.29
N LEU A 99 10.21 18.19 4.73
CA LEU A 99 11.65 18.48 4.81
C LEU A 99 12.07 19.73 4.01
N SER A 100 11.29 20.08 2.99
CA SER A 100 11.49 21.31 2.21
C SER A 100 10.82 22.55 2.81
N ASN A 101 10.40 22.50 4.07
CA ASN A 101 9.61 23.56 4.73
C ASN A 101 8.31 23.92 3.97
N ASN A 102 7.63 22.92 3.38
CA ASN A 102 6.43 23.13 2.56
C ASN A 102 6.66 24.08 1.39
N ASN A 103 7.78 23.91 0.69
CA ASN A 103 8.12 24.73 -0.46
C ASN A 103 7.01 24.66 -1.55
N THR A 104 6.62 25.82 -2.07
CA THR A 104 5.56 25.98 -3.07
C THR A 104 6.07 26.22 -4.49
N ASP A 105 7.36 25.96 -4.74
CA ASP A 105 7.95 26.10 -6.07
C ASP A 105 7.23 25.17 -7.09
N PRO A 106 6.68 25.71 -8.20
CA PRO A 106 5.97 24.91 -9.19
C PRO A 106 6.81 23.75 -9.75
N ALA A 107 8.11 23.95 -9.96
CA ALA A 107 9.00 22.89 -10.46
C ALA A 107 9.15 21.75 -9.43
N PHE A 108 9.26 22.10 -8.15
CA PHE A 108 9.32 21.14 -7.05
C PHE A 108 8.02 20.35 -6.88
N THR A 109 6.87 21.01 -6.83
CA THR A 109 5.58 20.33 -6.68
C THR A 109 5.27 19.44 -7.88
N GLN A 110 5.63 19.87 -9.10
CA GLN A 110 5.49 19.06 -10.30
C GLN A 110 6.41 17.83 -10.26
N ALA A 111 7.67 17.98 -9.82
CA ALA A 111 8.60 16.87 -9.65
C ALA A 111 8.07 15.82 -8.66
N LEU A 112 7.51 16.24 -7.52
CA LEU A 112 6.89 15.34 -6.53
C LEU A 112 5.72 14.55 -7.13
N SER A 113 4.89 15.20 -7.95
CA SER A 113 3.74 14.58 -8.60
C SER A 113 4.17 13.58 -9.69
N ASN A 114 5.14 13.95 -10.53
CA ASN A 114 5.67 13.09 -11.56
C ASN A 114 6.37 11.86 -10.96
N ALA A 115 7.17 12.07 -9.91
CA ALA A 115 7.84 10.99 -9.18
C ALA A 115 6.85 10.02 -8.55
N GLN A 116 5.75 10.53 -7.99
CA GLN A 116 4.69 9.67 -7.45
C GLN A 116 4.07 8.80 -8.55
N ALA A 117 3.70 9.39 -9.69
CA ALA A 117 3.17 8.65 -10.82
C ALA A 117 4.15 7.58 -11.34
N ARG A 118 5.44 7.94 -11.45
CA ARG A 118 6.50 7.01 -11.88
C ARG A 118 6.77 5.92 -10.86
N SER A 119 6.67 6.20 -9.56
CA SER A 119 6.92 5.20 -8.51
C SER A 119 5.89 4.07 -8.49
N VAL A 120 4.67 4.30 -9.01
CA VAL A 120 3.66 3.25 -9.18
C VAL A 120 4.04 2.30 -10.31
N THR A 121 4.66 2.83 -11.38
CA THR A 121 5.00 2.06 -12.59
C THR A 121 6.42 1.50 -12.60
N GLU A 122 7.37 2.20 -11.96
CA GLU A 122 8.78 1.86 -11.89
C GLU A 122 9.13 1.34 -10.50
N GLN A 123 9.79 0.18 -10.45
CA GLN A 123 10.30 -0.40 -9.21
C GLN A 123 11.64 0.24 -8.79
N LYS A 124 11.69 1.58 -8.82
CA LYS A 124 12.84 2.39 -8.41
C LYS A 124 12.51 3.17 -7.15
N ASP A 125 13.56 3.57 -6.42
CA ASP A 125 13.43 4.38 -5.22
C ASP A 125 12.77 5.73 -5.52
N TYR A 126 11.82 6.15 -4.67
CA TYR A 126 11.04 7.36 -4.87
C TYR A 126 11.93 8.61 -4.87
N ILE A 127 12.93 8.65 -4.00
CA ILE A 127 13.84 9.80 -3.89
C ILE A 127 14.66 9.94 -5.17
N THR A 128 15.19 8.85 -5.73
CA THR A 128 15.87 8.87 -7.03
C THR A 128 14.95 9.35 -8.15
N LEU A 129 13.70 8.85 -8.21
CA LEU A 129 12.73 9.30 -9.21
C LEU A 129 12.39 10.79 -9.08
N PHE A 130 12.32 11.30 -7.85
CA PHE A 130 12.09 12.71 -7.56
C PHE A 130 13.25 13.60 -8.01
N VAL A 131 14.49 13.23 -7.67
CA VAL A 131 15.69 13.98 -8.08
C VAL A 131 15.80 14.00 -9.61
N ASP A 132 15.60 12.86 -10.27
CA ASP A 132 15.59 12.76 -11.74
C ASP A 132 14.55 13.70 -12.39
N GLU A 133 13.32 13.76 -11.85
CA GLU A 133 12.27 14.63 -12.38
C GLU A 133 12.56 16.11 -12.10
N TYR A 134 13.11 16.43 -10.94
CA TYR A 134 13.48 17.81 -10.62
C TYR A 134 14.62 18.31 -11.52
N GLU A 135 15.63 17.51 -11.79
CA GLU A 135 16.73 17.88 -12.70
C GLU A 135 16.27 18.10 -14.14
N LYS A 136 15.26 17.36 -14.60
CA LYS A 136 14.62 17.60 -15.91
C LYS A 136 13.86 18.92 -15.96
N LEU A 137 13.14 19.25 -14.89
CA LEU A 137 12.30 20.45 -14.83
C LEU A 137 13.11 21.72 -14.54
N ALA A 138 14.20 21.62 -13.78
CA ALA A 138 15.00 22.74 -13.32
C ALA A 138 16.51 22.45 -13.40
N PRO A 139 17.08 22.29 -14.61
CA PRO A 139 18.49 21.91 -14.79
C PRO A 139 19.50 22.94 -14.26
N ASN A 140 19.07 24.19 -14.09
CA ASN A 140 19.91 25.27 -13.58
C ASN A 140 19.75 25.49 -12.06
N ASN A 141 18.77 24.85 -11.41
CA ASN A 141 18.49 25.03 -9.99
C ASN A 141 19.01 23.84 -9.18
N LYS A 142 19.48 24.13 -7.98
CA LYS A 142 19.96 23.10 -7.04
C LYS A 142 18.88 22.80 -6.02
N LEU A 143 18.66 21.51 -5.76
CA LEU A 143 17.78 21.04 -4.68
C LEU A 143 18.24 21.54 -3.30
N ALA A 144 19.54 21.80 -3.13
CA ALA A 144 20.10 22.36 -1.91
C ALA A 144 19.46 23.71 -1.52
N ALA A 145 18.99 24.51 -2.48
CA ALA A 145 18.30 25.77 -2.18
C ALA A 145 16.93 25.56 -1.51
N ILE A 146 16.31 24.38 -1.71
CA ILE A 146 15.00 24.01 -1.18
C ILE A 146 15.15 23.26 0.16
N PHE A 147 16.14 22.38 0.26
CA PHE A 147 16.32 21.51 1.43
C PHE A 147 17.29 22.05 2.48
N ALA A 148 18.22 22.96 2.14
CA ALA A 148 19.13 23.53 3.14
C ALA A 148 18.38 24.55 4.02
N ASN A 149 18.22 24.19 5.29
CA ASN A 149 17.56 24.99 6.32
C ASN A 149 18.42 25.06 7.59
N SER A 150 18.05 25.94 8.52
CA SER A 150 18.79 26.12 9.78
C SER A 150 18.91 24.85 10.62
N ASN A 151 18.00 23.88 10.46
CA ASN A 151 17.97 22.64 11.25
C ASN A 151 18.85 21.52 10.67
N ASN A 152 19.35 21.66 9.43
CA ASN A 152 20.16 20.64 8.76
C ASN A 152 21.49 21.16 8.19
N GLN A 153 21.96 22.32 8.64
CA GLN A 153 23.22 22.94 8.18
C GLN A 153 24.46 22.05 8.36
N ASP A 154 24.43 21.13 9.33
CA ASP A 154 25.51 20.16 9.57
C ASP A 154 25.58 19.08 8.49
N LYS A 155 24.48 18.84 7.77
CA LYS A 155 24.34 17.79 6.75
C LYS A 155 24.21 18.36 5.33
N LEU A 156 23.54 19.49 5.16
CA LEU A 156 23.26 20.12 3.88
C LEU A 156 23.67 21.60 3.88
N LYS A 157 24.50 21.99 2.91
CA LYS A 157 24.90 23.38 2.68
C LYS A 157 24.21 23.90 1.43
N TYR A 158 24.03 25.22 1.34
CA TYR A 158 23.41 25.86 0.16
C TYR A 158 24.13 25.58 -1.17
N ASN A 159 25.42 25.22 -1.12
CA ASN A 159 26.22 24.89 -2.31
C ASN A 159 26.30 23.38 -2.62
N SER A 160 25.70 22.53 -1.77
CA SER A 160 25.66 21.07 -1.96
C SER A 160 25.10 20.68 -3.33
N SER A 161 25.57 19.54 -3.85
CA SER A 161 25.08 18.99 -5.11
C SER A 161 23.71 18.34 -4.94
N ASN A 162 22.98 18.12 -6.04
CA ASN A 162 21.72 17.38 -6.00
C ASN A 162 21.91 15.94 -5.50
N SER A 163 23.06 15.31 -5.79
CA SER A 163 23.39 13.98 -5.28
C SER A 163 23.60 13.98 -3.75
N ASP A 164 24.16 15.05 -3.18
CA ASP A 164 24.26 15.18 -1.72
C ASP A 164 22.87 15.30 -1.08
N VAL A 165 21.95 16.00 -1.73
CA VAL A 165 20.55 16.09 -1.28
C VAL A 165 19.86 14.74 -1.40
N GLU A 166 20.09 14.00 -2.50
CA GLU A 166 19.56 12.65 -2.68
C GLU A 166 20.00 11.73 -1.53
N ASN A 167 21.30 11.75 -1.19
CA ASN A 167 21.85 10.95 -0.10
C ASN A 167 21.32 11.36 1.29
N TYR A 168 20.96 12.63 1.48
CA TYR A 168 20.35 13.10 2.72
C TYR A 168 18.89 12.65 2.88
N LEU A 169 18.17 12.50 1.77
CA LEU A 169 16.75 12.14 1.75
C LEU A 169 16.51 10.62 1.80
N LYS A 170 17.54 9.80 1.58
CA LYS A 170 17.52 8.33 1.74
C LYS A 170 17.86 7.91 3.16
#